data_AF-C4JZJ6-F1
#
_entry.id   AF-C4JZJ6-F1
#
_cell.length_a   1.000
_cell.length_b   1.000
_cell.length_c   1.000
_cell.angle_alpha   90.00
_cell.angle_beta   90.00
_cell.angle_gamma   90.00
#
_symmetry.space_group_name_H-M   'P 1'
#
loop_
_entity.id
_entity.type
_entity.pdbx_description
1 polymer ?
#
loop_
_entity_poly.entity_id
_entity_poly.type
_entity_poly.pdbx_seq_one_letter_code
_entity_poly.pdbx_strand_id
1 'polypeptide(L)' 'MAYGFYKLWLGQREKNELAREKTWARIHLIPVLQAEEDRDQVRRHWADKAREKELMGSEMKVYNSDR' A
#
# COMPACT_ATOMS: atom_id res chain seq x y z
N MET A 1 19.93 22.30 32.32
CA MET A 1 20.18 21.82 30.93
C MET A 1 20.42 20.31 30.87
N ALA A 2 21.43 19.74 31.53
CA ALA A 2 21.78 18.31 31.42
C ALA A 2 20.63 17.31 31.73
N TYR A 3 19.85 17.53 32.80
CA TYR A 3 18.71 16.66 33.13
C TYR A 3 17.59 16.70 32.08
N GLY A 4 17.36 17.86 31.47
CA GLY A 4 16.38 18.01 30.38
C GLY A 4 16.79 17.20 29.15
N PHE A 5 18.07 17.27 28.76
CA PHE A 5 18.62 16.46 27.66
C PHE A 5 18.57 14.96 27.96
N TYR A 6 18.82 14.54 29.21
CA TYR A 6 18.68 13.14 29.62
C TYR A 6 17.24 12.63 29.45
N LYS A 7 16.24 13.37 29.92
CA LYS A 7 14.82 13.00 29.76
C LYS A 7 14.39 13.00 28.30
N LEU A 8 14.87 13.95 27.51
CA LEU A 8 14.62 13.99 26.07
C LEU A 8 15.16 12.75 25.37
N TRP A 9 16.39 12.33 25.69
CA TRP A 9 17.01 11.15 25.11
C TRP A 9 16.25 9.87 25.45
N LEU A 10 15.77 9.74 26.69
CA LEU A 10 14.89 8.64 27.09
C LEU A 10 13.57 8.63 26.29
N GLY A 11 12.92 9.79 26.18
CA GLY A 11 11.68 9.90 25.40
C GLY A 11 11.87 9.61 23.92
N GLN A 12 13.04 9.97 23.35
CA GLN A 12 13.34 9.65 21.95
C GLN A 12 13.52 8.15 21.72
N ARG A 13 14.11 7.43 22.69
CA ARG A 13 14.23 5.97 22.61
C ARG A 13 12.87 5.29 22.63
N GLU A 14 11.98 5.73 23.52
CA GLU A 14 10.60 5.21 23.58
C GLU A 14 9.86 5.44 22.26
N LYS A 15 9.95 6.65 21.69
CA LYS A 15 9.35 6.96 20.38
C LYS A 15 9.86 6.05 19.26
N ASN A 16 11.14 5.71 19.28
CA ASN A 16 11.71 4.82 18.27
C ASN A 16 11.16 3.39 18.40
N GLU A 17 10.97 2.90 19.62
CA GLU A 17 10.38 1.57 19.85
C GLU A 17 8.90 1.55 19.47
N LEU A 18 8.12 2.59 19.78
CA LEU A 18 6.74 2.72 19.33
C LEU A 18 6.63 2.79 17.79
N ALA A 19 7.55 3.50 17.14
CA ALA A 19 7.61 3.55 15.68
C ALA A 19 7.97 2.19 15.07
N ARG A 20 8.85 1.42 15.74
CA ARG A 20 9.20 0.05 15.34
C ARG A 20 7.98 -0.86 15.46
N GLU A 21 7.28 -0.84 16.59
CA GLU A 21 6.04 -1.60 16.79
C GLU A 21 5.00 -1.29 15.71
N LYS A 22 4.74 0.01 15.46
CA LYS A 22 3.84 0.46 14.40
C LYS A 22 4.25 -0.07 13.02
N THR A 23 5.55 -0.07 12.72
CA THR A 23 6.07 -0.54 11.44
C THR A 23 5.90 -2.05 11.31
N TRP A 24 6.20 -2.82 12.35
CA TRP A 24 5.99 -4.26 12.38
C TRP A 24 4.53 -4.65 12.25
N ALA A 25 3.63 -3.96 12.95
CA ALA A 25 2.19 -4.17 12.79
C ALA A 25 1.77 -3.98 11.33
N ARG A 26 2.28 -2.93 10.67
CA ARG A 26 1.99 -2.66 9.27
C ARG A 26 2.53 -3.76 8.34
N ILE A 27 3.77 -4.23 8.54
CA ILE A 27 4.37 -5.29 7.71
C ILE A 27 3.49 -6.54 7.68
N HIS A 28 2.89 -6.90 8.82
CA HIS A 28 2.03 -8.08 8.89
C HIS A 28 0.63 -7.86 8.29
N LEU A 29 0.14 -6.63 8.27
CA LEU A 29 -1.19 -6.30 7.74
C LEU A 29 -1.18 -5.97 6.25
N ILE A 30 -0.10 -5.41 5.72
CA ILE A 30 0.04 -5.02 4.31
C ILE A 30 -0.36 -6.15 3.35
N PRO A 31 0.08 -7.41 3.51
CA PRO A 31 -0.23 -8.45 2.55
C PRO A 31 -1.73 -8.71 2.37
N VAL A 32 -2.51 -8.63 3.46
CA VAL A 32 -3.97 -8.80 3.39
C VAL A 32 -4.62 -7.63 2.69
N LEU A 33 -4.24 -6.40 3.05
CA LEU A 33 -4.77 -5.18 2.42
C LEU A 33 -4.44 -5.13 0.92
N GLN A 34 -3.21 -5.46 0.55
CA GLN A 34 -2.80 -5.53 -0.86
C GLN A 34 -3.60 -6.58 -1.62
N ALA A 35 -3.81 -7.76 -1.03
CA ALA A 35 -4.59 -8.82 -1.67
C ALA A 35 -6.07 -8.44 -1.86
N GLU A 36 -6.65 -7.68 -0.93
CA GLU A 36 -8.01 -7.15 -1.07
C GLU A 36 -8.09 -6.10 -2.18
N GLU A 37 -7.14 -5.17 -2.23
CA GLU A 37 -7.08 -4.14 -3.25
C GLU A 37 -6.86 -4.74 -4.65
N ASP A 38 -5.90 -5.66 -4.80
CA ASP A 38 -5.60 -6.33 -6.07
C ASP A 38 -6.84 -7.04 -6.62
N ARG A 39 -7.65 -7.69 -5.77
CA ARG A 39 -8.90 -8.35 -6.20
C ARG A 39 -9.92 -7.35 -6.74
N ASP A 40 -10.10 -6.22 -6.07
CA ASP A 40 -11.07 -5.21 -6.53
C ASP A 40 -10.59 -4.51 -7.80
N GLN A 41 -9.29 -4.21 -7.91
CA GLN A 41 -8.70 -3.64 -9.11
C GLN A 41 -8.87 -4.57 -10.32
N VAL A 42 -8.56 -5.85 -10.17
CA VAL A 42 -8.75 -6.86 -11.22
C VAL A 42 -10.22 -6.93 -11.63
N ARG A 43 -11.15 -6.95 -10.67
CA ARG A 43 -12.61 -6.98 -10.95
C ARG A 43 -13.05 -5.76 -11.78
N ARG A 44 -12.62 -4.56 -11.41
CA ARG A 44 -12.96 -3.32 -12.13
C ARG A 44 -12.36 -3.33 -13.53
N HIS A 45 -11.09 -3.69 -13.65
CA HIS A 45 -10.39 -3.76 -14.93
C HIS A 45 -11.06 -4.71 -15.92
N TRP A 46 -11.50 -5.90 -15.48
CA TRP A 46 -12.24 -6.81 -16.36
C TRP A 46 -13.63 -6.30 -16.75
N ALA A 47 -14.33 -5.63 -15.83
CA ALA A 47 -15.60 -4.99 -16.15
C ALA A 47 -15.43 -3.84 -17.17
N ASP A 48 -14.36 -3.04 -17.03
CA ASP A 48 -14.03 -1.98 -17.97
C ASP A 48 -13.71 -2.54 -19.36
N LYS A 49 -12.89 -3.59 -19.44
CA LYS A 49 -12.58 -4.29 -20.71
C LYS A 49 -13.81 -4.87 -21.39
N ALA A 50 -14.72 -5.48 -20.62
CA ALA A 50 -15.97 -6.00 -21.17
C ALA A 50 -16.82 -4.88 -21.78
N ARG A 51 -16.96 -3.75 -21.08
CA ARG A 51 -17.66 -2.57 -21.58
C ARG A 51 -16.99 -1.96 -22.82
N GLU A 52 -15.67 -1.87 -22.81
CA GLU A 52 -14.90 -1.38 -23.97
C GLU A 52 -15.13 -2.28 -25.20
N LYS A 53 -15.09 -3.60 -25.01
CA LYS A 53 -15.34 -4.57 -26.08
C LYS A 53 -16.76 -4.47 -26.65
N GLU A 54 -17.76 -4.24 -25.81
CA GLU A 54 -19.15 -4.04 -26.26
C GLU A 54 -19.33 -2.75 -27.07
N LEU A 55 -18.64 -1.67 -26.69
CA LEU A 55 -18.79 -0.36 -27.33
C LEU A 55 -17.90 -0.17 -28.57
N MET A 56 -16.64 -0.61 -28.49
CA MET A 56 -15.60 -0.33 -29.49
C MET A 56 -15.25 -1.56 -30.35
N GLY A 57 -15.69 -2.76 -29.96
CA GLY A 57 -15.48 -4.00 -30.71
C GLY A 57 -14.06 -4.58 -30.65
N SER A 58 -13.10 -3.89 -30.02
CA SER A 58 -11.72 -4.36 -29.82
C SER A 58 -11.23 -4.03 -28.41
N GLU A 59 -10.24 -4.79 -27.92
CA GLU A 59 -9.54 -4.49 -26.68
C GLU A 59 -8.29 -3.66 -27.00
N MET A 60 -8.20 -2.44 -26.46
CA MET A 60 -7.03 -1.59 -26.64
C MET A 60 -5.94 -1.96 -25.62
N LYS A 61 -4.73 -2.25 -26.10
CA LYS A 61 -3.56 -2.40 -25.21
C LYS A 61 -3.09 -1.02 -24.77
N VAL A 62 -2.96 -0.82 -23.46
CA VAL A 62 -2.44 0.44 -22.89
C VAL A 62 -0.93 0.59 -23.12
N TYR A 63 -0.20 -0.52 -23.06
CA TYR A 63 1.25 -0.56 -23.21
C TYR A 63 1.66 -1.29 -24.49
N ASN A 64 2.76 -0.82 -25.09
CA ASN A 64 3.37 -1.45 -26.26
C ASN A 64 4.32 -2.61 -25.89
N SER A 65 4.72 -2.69 -24.61
CA SER A 65 5.52 -3.76 -24.02
C SER A 65 4.67 -4.75 -23.24
N ASP A 66 5.18 -5.97 -23.06
CA ASP A 66 4.56 -7.01 -22.22
C ASP A 66 4.71 -6.74 -20.70
N ARG A 67 5.28 -5.59 -20.32
CA ARG A 67 5.47 -5.12 -18.95
C ARG A 67 5.13 -3.64 -18.85
#